data_AF-A0A1I4GN72-F1
#
_entry.id   AF-A0A1I4GN72-F1
#
_cell.length_a   1.000
_cell.length_b   1.000
_cell.length_c   1.000
_cell.angle_alpha   90.00
_cell.angle_beta   90.00
_cell.angle_gamma   90.00
#
_symmetry.space_group_name_H-M   'P 1'
#
loop_
_entity.id
_entity.type
_entity.pdbx_description
1 polymer ?
#
loop_
_entity_poly.entity_id
_entity_poly.type
_entity_poly.pdbx_seq_one_letter_code
_entity_poly.pdbx_strand_id
1 'polypeptide(L)'
;MSERVPLPEVLPGMGAHPLPEDWEAVSAFILVKCRDEEGEIAWSFRTTEEIDPYELLGALTVQADLVRKRMLANWDVDDDESSDESA
;
A
#
# COMPACT_ATOMS: atom_id res chain seq x y z
N MET A 1 19.64 -5.13 -17.62
CA MET A 1 18.72 -5.48 -16.51
C MET A 1 19.44 -5.14 -15.23
N SER A 2 18.81 -4.37 -14.33
CA SER A 2 19.40 -4.10 -13.01
C SER A 2 19.51 -5.40 -12.23
N GLU A 3 20.60 -5.57 -11.49
CA GLU A 3 20.81 -6.70 -10.59
C GLU A 3 19.71 -6.73 -9.52
N ARG A 4 19.15 -7.93 -9.25
CA ARG A 4 18.19 -8.14 -8.17
C ARG A 4 18.96 -8.41 -6.88
N VAL A 5 18.67 -7.65 -5.83
CA VAL A 5 19.21 -7.88 -4.48
C VAL A 5 18.08 -8.33 -3.53
N PRO A 6 18.39 -9.10 -2.47
CA PRO A 6 17.39 -9.54 -1.50
C PRO A 6 16.55 -8.39 -0.92
N LEU A 7 15.25 -8.60 -0.71
CA LEU A 7 14.34 -7.56 -0.17
C LEU A 7 14.83 -6.94 1.16
N PRO A 8 15.39 -7.69 2.12
CA PRO A 8 15.93 -7.09 3.34
C PRO A 8 17.10 -6.13 3.12
N GLU A 9 17.81 -6.24 2.00
CA GLU A 9 18.88 -5.30 1.62
C GLU A 9 18.30 -4.04 0.95
N VAL A 10 17.17 -4.16 0.24
CA VAL A 10 16.47 -3.02 -0.35
C VAL A 10 15.70 -2.21 0.70
N LEU A 11 15.08 -2.89 1.67
CA LEU A 11 14.18 -2.32 2.68
C LEU A 11 14.60 -2.78 4.08
N PRO A 12 15.77 -2.32 4.57
CA PRO A 12 16.31 -2.78 5.85
C PRO A 12 15.39 -2.43 7.01
N GLY A 13 15.14 -3.42 7.87
CA GLY A 13 14.30 -3.28 9.06
C GLY A 13 12.79 -3.28 8.79
N MET A 14 12.36 -3.42 7.53
CA MET A 14 10.94 -3.54 7.18
C MET A 14 10.51 -5.01 7.10
N GLY A 15 9.23 -5.25 7.38
CA GLY A 15 8.57 -6.54 7.23
C GLY A 15 7.20 -6.38 6.58
N ALA A 16 6.63 -7.50 6.11
CA ALA A 16 5.28 -7.55 5.54
C ALA A 16 4.43 -8.55 6.32
N HIS A 17 3.11 -8.37 6.26
CA HIS A 17 2.18 -9.40 6.71
C HIS A 17 2.30 -10.64 5.80
N PRO A 18 2.15 -11.86 6.36
CA PRO A 18 2.27 -13.07 5.58
C PRO A 18 1.13 -13.19 4.55
N LEU A 19 1.40 -13.90 3.46
CA LEU A 19 0.36 -14.34 2.54
C LEU A 19 -0.54 -15.39 3.21
N PRO A 20 -1.76 -15.60 2.68
CA PRO A 20 -2.58 -16.75 3.07
C PRO A 20 -1.83 -18.07 2.94
N GLU A 21 -2.26 -19.08 3.70
CA GLU A 21 -1.76 -20.45 3.55
C GLU A 21 -1.94 -20.92 2.10
N ASP A 22 -0.94 -21.66 1.60
CA ASP A 22 -0.87 -22.20 0.23
C ASP A 22 -0.73 -21.19 -0.93
N TRP A 23 -0.50 -19.90 -0.64
CA TRP A 23 -0.25 -18.90 -1.67
C TRP A 23 1.25 -18.73 -1.92
N GLU A 24 1.63 -18.73 -3.20
CA GLU A 24 2.98 -18.42 -3.65
C GLU A 24 3.04 -16.99 -4.19
N ALA A 25 4.06 -16.23 -3.77
CA ALA A 25 4.31 -14.90 -4.31
C ALA A 25 4.96 -15.04 -5.70
N VAL A 26 4.32 -14.47 -6.73
CA VAL A 26 4.89 -14.41 -8.09
C VAL A 26 5.68 -13.12 -8.25
N SER A 27 4.98 -11.97 -8.23
CA SER A 27 5.56 -10.64 -8.38
C SER A 27 5.06 -9.69 -7.28
N ALA A 28 5.81 -8.62 -7.02
CA ALA A 28 5.40 -7.58 -6.09
C ALA A 28 5.77 -6.19 -6.61
N PHE A 29 4.80 -5.27 -6.51
CA PHE A 29 5.03 -3.84 -6.55
C PHE A 29 4.98 -3.29 -5.12
N ILE A 30 6.03 -2.60 -4.71
CA ILE A 30 6.21 -2.15 -3.33
C ILE A 30 6.29 -0.63 -3.34
N LEU A 31 5.27 0.04 -2.78
CA LEU A 31 5.28 1.48 -2.55
C LEU A 31 5.91 1.78 -1.19
N VAL A 32 6.94 2.62 -1.18
CA VAL A 32 7.78 2.91 -0.01
C VAL A 32 7.70 4.39 0.29
N LYS A 33 7.33 4.73 1.52
CA LYS A 33 7.41 6.09 2.04
C LYS A 33 8.83 6.31 2.56
N CYS A 34 9.56 7.22 1.93
CA CYS A 34 10.94 7.52 2.26
C CYS A 34 11.07 8.91 2.88
N ARG A 35 12.21 9.16 3.52
CA ARG A 35 12.76 10.50 3.66
C ARG A 35 13.87 10.68 2.64
N ASP A 36 13.88 11.82 1.96
CA ASP A 36 14.99 12.18 1.07
C ASP A 36 16.15 12.84 1.84
N GLU A 37 17.13 13.34 1.09
CA GLU A 37 18.35 13.96 1.63
C GLU A 37 18.06 15.26 2.41
N GLU A 38 16.94 15.91 2.12
CA GLU A 38 16.47 17.13 2.78
C GLU A 38 15.60 16.81 4.02
N GLY A 39 15.33 15.51 4.24
CA GLY A 39 14.48 15.02 5.32
C GLY A 39 12.99 15.12 5.00
N GLU A 40 12.62 15.51 3.77
CA GLU A 40 11.25 15.61 3.34
C GLU A 40 10.67 14.23 3.02
N ILE A 41 9.34 14.11 3.15
CA ILE A 41 8.66 12.87 2.83
C ILE A 41 8.53 12.74 1.32
N ALA A 42 9.12 11.69 0.78
CA ALA A 42 9.00 11.29 -0.62
C ALA A 42 8.42 9.88 -0.73
N TRP A 43 7.95 9.53 -1.93
CA TRP A 43 7.50 8.18 -2.25
C TRP A 43 8.41 7.57 -3.32
N SER A 44 8.82 6.33 -3.10
CA SER A 44 9.58 5.53 -4.05
C SER A 44 8.88 4.20 -4.27
N PHE A 45 9.17 3.52 -5.37
CA PHE A 45 8.64 2.18 -5.61
C PHE A 45 9.74 1.19 -5.97
N ARG A 46 9.52 -0.08 -5.65
CA ARG A 46 10.36 -1.21 -6.04
C ARG A 46 9.50 -2.27 -6.67
N THR A 47 10.08 -3.04 -7.58
CA THR A 47 9.46 -4.22 -8.13
C THR A 47 10.40 -5.41 -7.98
N THR A 48 9.85 -6.60 -7.76
CA THR A 48 10.64 -7.84 -7.74
C THR A 48 10.99 -8.31 -9.15
N GLU A 49 10.23 -7.86 -10.14
CA GLU A 49 10.41 -8.15 -11.56
C GLU A 49 9.75 -7.08 -12.45
N GLU A 50 9.78 -7.28 -13.77
CA GLU A 50 9.00 -6.50 -14.70
C GLU A 50 7.55 -6.98 -14.64
N ILE A 51 6.64 -6.10 -14.24
CA ILE A 51 5.20 -6.38 -14.15
C ILE A 51 4.54 -5.78 -15.37
N ASP A 52 3.61 -6.51 -15.98
CA ASP A 52 2.83 -5.97 -17.09
C ASP A 52 2.11 -4.67 -16.67
N PRO A 53 2.25 -3.57 -17.44
CA PRO A 53 1.66 -2.29 -17.05
C PRO A 53 0.13 -2.31 -16.93
N TYR A 54 -0.57 -3.14 -17.70
CA TYR A 54 -2.03 -3.24 -17.63
C TYR A 54 -2.47 -4.02 -16.40
N GLU A 55 -1.77 -5.11 -16.06
CA GLU A 55 -2.00 -5.84 -14.81
C GLU A 55 -1.75 -4.94 -13.60
N LEU A 56 -0.64 -4.20 -13.59
CA LEU A 56 -0.31 -3.27 -12.51
C LEU A 56 -1.35 -2.15 -12.39
N LEU A 57 -1.77 -1.55 -13.51
CA LEU A 57 -2.78 -0.49 -13.50
C LEU A 57 -4.12 -1.01 -12.96
N GLY A 58 -4.54 -2.20 -13.37
CA GLY A 58 -5.75 -2.84 -12.86
C GLY A 58 -5.69 -3.06 -11.35
N ALA A 59 -4.58 -3.62 -10.85
CA ALA A 59 -4.39 -3.86 -9.43
C ALA A 59 -4.39 -2.55 -8.60
N LEU A 60 -3.67 -1.52 -9.05
CA LEU A 60 -3.62 -0.23 -8.36
C LEU A 60 -4.98 0.49 -8.36
N THR A 61 -5.78 0.33 -9.41
CA THR A 61 -7.13 0.90 -9.48
C THR A 61 -8.03 0.28 -8.42
N VAL A 62 -8.04 -1.06 -8.30
CA VAL A 62 -8.80 -1.77 -7.27
C VAL A 62 -8.37 -1.33 -5.87
N GLN A 63 -7.06 -1.22 -5.63
CA GLN A 63 -6.53 -0.81 -4.34
C GLN A 63 -6.94 0.64 -3.98
N ALA A 64 -6.88 1.56 -4.94
CA ALA A 64 -7.31 2.94 -4.74
C ALA A 64 -8.81 3.02 -4.39
N ASP A 65 -9.65 2.22 -5.04
CA ASP A 65 -11.09 2.14 -4.75
C ASP A 65 -11.37 1.57 -3.35
N LEU A 66 -10.62 0.54 -2.92
CA LEU A 66 -10.73 0.00 -1.57
C LEU A 66 -10.34 1.03 -0.50
N VAL A 67 -9.26 1.78 -0.72
CA VAL A 67 -8.84 2.87 0.18
C VAL A 67 -9.92 3.95 0.24
N ARG A 68 -10.47 4.36 -0.91
CA ARG A 68 -11.55 5.36 -0.99
C ARG A 68 -12.78 4.90 -0.20
N LYS A 69 -13.21 3.65 -0.39
CA LYS A 69 -14.35 3.06 0.34
C LYS A 69 -14.09 3.03 1.85
N ARG A 70 -12.89 2.65 2.28
CA ARG A 70 -12.51 2.64 3.69
C ARG A 70 -12.57 4.03 4.30
N MET A 71 -12.08 5.05 3.60
CA MET A 71 -12.12 6.43 4.08
C MET A 71 -13.55 6.93 4.26
N LEU A 72 -14.44 6.63 3.31
CA LEU A 72 -15.86 7.01 3.39
C LEU A 72 -16.61 6.27 4.51
N ALA A 73 -16.40 4.96 4.64
CA ALA A 73 -17.00 4.17 5.72
C ALA A 73 -16.57 4.66 7.12
N ASN A 74 -15.40 5.27 7.23
CA ASN A 74 -14.92 5.84 8.47
C ASN A 74 -15.53 7.22 8.79
N TRP A 75 -16.20 7.86 7.82
CA TRP A 75 -16.92 9.13 8.02
C TRP A 75 -18.37 8.91 8.44
N ASP A 76 -19.04 7.88 7.90
CA ASP A 76 -20.44 7.55 8.28
C ASP A 76 -20.61 7.17 9.77
N VAL A 77 -19.52 6.79 10.46
CA VAL A 77 -19.55 6.45 11.89
C VAL A 77 -19.50 7.69 12.79
N ASP A 78 -18.96 8.81 12.30
CA ASP A 78 -18.79 10.04 13.09
C ASP A 78 -20.07 10.92 13.11
N ASP A 79 -21.03 10.71 12.19
CA ASP A 79 -22.26 11.51 12.08
C ASP A 79 -23.42 11.01 12.99
N ASP A 80 -23.36 9.78 13.52
CA ASP A 80 -24.42 9.19 14.36
C ASP A 80 -24.30 9.56 15.87
N GLU A 81 -23.22 10.21 16.32
CA GLU A 81 -23.04 10.63 17.74
C GLU A 81 -23.49 12.08 18.05
N SER A 82 -24.28 12.72 17.18
CA SER A 82 -24.73 14.12 17.37
C SER A 82 -26.23 14.33 17.56
N SER A 83 -27.02 13.26 17.72
CA SER A 83 -28.49 13.34 17.85
C SER A 83 -29.03 12.78 19.17
N ASP A 84 -28.46 13.17 20.31
CA ASP A 84 -29.09 13.00 21.62
C ASP A 84 -28.69 14.13 22.58
N GLU A 85 -29.28 15.31 22.41
CA GLU A 85 -29.65 16.19 23.54
C GLU A 85 -30.50 17.37 23.05
N SER A 86 -31.81 17.30 23.29
CA SER A 86 -32.61 18.39 23.90
C SER A 86 -34.04 17.90 24.09
N ALA A 87 -34.37 17.69 25.37
CA ALA A 87 -35.69 17.39 25.92
C ALA A 87 -36.66 18.59 25.83
#